data_AF-A0A270B940-F1
#
_entry.id   AF-A0A270B940-F1
#
_cell.length_a   1.000
_cell.length_b   1.000
_cell.length_c   1.000
_cell.angle_alpha   90.00
_cell.angle_beta   90.00
_cell.angle_gamma   90.00
#
_symmetry.space_group_name_H-M   'P 1'
#
loop_
_entity.id
_entity.type
_entity.pdbx_description
1 polymer ?
#
loop_
_entity_poly.entity_id
_entity_poly.type
_entity_poly.pdbx_seq_one_letter_code
_entity_poly.pdbx_strand_id
1 'polypeptide(L)'
;MQRHDMIGTMRGLGLKGMAAAFDEAVTTGLQRKRTTMEILTDLLRAEATHRDAASIRYRMTAARLPVVKDLERFSFEGTPINEELIRSLHDGSFLPPRRNIVLVGGTGTGKTHLAIAITANVVRRGARARYFNTVDLVTRLEEETRIGKGGTLAAQLSR
;
A
#
# COMPACT_ATOMS: atom_id res chain seq x y z
N MET A 1 -8.28 -19.02 32.32
CA MET A 1 -8.60 -19.01 30.88
C MET A 1 -7.68 -20.03 30.22
N GLN A 2 -8.22 -21.04 29.54
CA GLN A 2 -7.37 -22.04 28.88
C GLN A 2 -6.73 -21.42 27.63
N ARG A 3 -5.56 -21.92 27.20
CA ARG A 3 -4.84 -21.45 25.99
C ARG A 3 -5.78 -21.29 24.79
N HIS A 4 -6.63 -22.29 24.56
CA HIS A 4 -7.59 -22.29 23.47
C HIS A 4 -8.56 -21.11 23.54
N ASP A 5 -9.06 -20.78 24.73
CA ASP A 5 -9.95 -19.64 24.96
C ASP A 5 -9.24 -18.32 24.65
N MET A 6 -7.98 -18.16 25.07
CA MET A 6 -7.20 -16.94 24.83
C MET A 6 -7.05 -16.67 23.32
N ILE A 7 -6.64 -17.68 22.56
CA ILE A 7 -6.48 -17.58 21.10
C ILE A 7 -7.85 -17.35 20.43
N GLY A 8 -8.90 -18.02 20.89
CA GLY A 8 -10.27 -17.82 20.43
C GLY A 8 -10.75 -16.38 20.61
N THR A 9 -10.60 -15.82 21.81
CA THR A 9 -10.93 -14.43 22.11
C THR A 9 -10.12 -13.45 21.27
N MET A 10 -8.81 -13.67 21.11
CA MET A 10 -7.97 -12.83 20.26
C MET A 10 -8.48 -12.79 18.81
N ARG A 11 -8.84 -13.95 18.25
CA ARG A 11 -9.43 -14.02 16.90
C ARG A 11 -10.78 -13.31 16.82
N GLY A 12 -11.64 -13.47 17.82
CA GLY A 12 -12.94 -12.79 17.90
C GLY A 12 -12.81 -11.26 17.98
N LEU A 13 -11.77 -10.76 18.64
CA LEU A 13 -11.44 -9.33 18.71
C LEU A 13 -10.68 -8.79 17.48
N GLY A 14 -10.36 -9.64 16.49
CA GLY A 14 -9.59 -9.26 15.31
C GLY A 14 -8.09 -9.10 15.54
N LEU A 15 -7.56 -9.55 16.70
CA LEU A 15 -6.14 -9.53 17.08
C LEU A 15 -5.39 -10.70 16.42
N LYS A 16 -5.40 -10.72 15.08
CA LYS A 16 -4.92 -11.84 14.27
C LYS A 16 -3.41 -12.09 14.39
N GLY A 17 -2.62 -11.03 14.55
CA GLY A 17 -1.17 -11.13 14.73
C GLY A 17 -0.81 -11.70 16.11
N MET A 18 -1.48 -11.22 17.17
CA MET A 18 -1.35 -11.80 18.51
C MET A 18 -1.75 -13.27 18.54
N ALA A 19 -2.88 -13.62 17.94
CA ALA A 19 -3.36 -15.00 17.89
C ALA A 19 -2.38 -15.94 17.16
N ALA A 20 -1.70 -15.44 16.12
CA ALA A 20 -0.71 -16.22 15.37
C ALA A 20 0.62 -16.37 16.11
N ALA A 21 1.06 -15.32 16.82
CA ALA A 21 2.32 -15.31 17.57
C ALA A 21 2.23 -15.84 18.99
N PHE A 22 1.02 -16.18 19.47
CA PHE A 22 0.75 -16.50 20.88
C PHE A 22 1.67 -17.59 21.44
N ASP A 23 1.73 -18.73 20.77
CA ASP A 23 2.50 -19.88 21.24
C ASP A 23 3.98 -19.58 21.27
N GLU A 24 4.50 -19.03 20.18
CA GLU A 24 5.92 -18.70 20.08
C GLU A 24 6.33 -17.66 21.12
N ALA A 25 5.55 -16.60 21.31
CA ALA A 25 5.85 -15.54 22.29
C ALA A 25 5.81 -16.07 23.73
N VAL A 26 4.83 -16.92 24.08
CA VAL A 26 4.73 -17.50 25.42
C VAL A 26 5.83 -18.53 25.65
N THR A 27 6.06 -19.46 24.72
CA THR A 27 7.10 -20.49 24.85
C THR A 27 8.49 -19.87 24.92
N THR A 28 8.80 -18.94 24.02
CA THR A 28 10.09 -18.23 24.03
C THR A 28 10.25 -17.36 25.27
N GLY A 29 9.17 -16.70 25.71
CA GLY A 29 9.15 -15.90 26.92
C GLY A 29 9.49 -16.72 28.17
N LEU A 30 8.86 -17.88 28.33
CA LEU A 30 9.12 -18.80 29.43
C LEU A 30 10.56 -19.35 29.41
N GLN A 31 11.04 -19.79 28.23
CA GLN A 31 12.40 -20.30 28.07
C GLN A 31 13.47 -19.25 28.40
N ARG A 32 13.23 -17.99 28.01
CA ARG A 32 14.15 -16.86 28.23
C ARG A 32 13.92 -16.14 29.55
N LYS A 33 13.06 -16.65 30.44
CA LYS A 33 12.67 -16.00 31.71
C LYS A 33 12.23 -14.55 31.55
N ARG A 34 11.55 -14.22 30.44
CA ARG A 34 10.98 -12.90 30.19
C ARG A 34 9.86 -12.61 31.18
N THR A 35 9.78 -11.35 31.58
CA THR A 35 8.67 -10.83 32.38
C THR A 35 7.37 -10.89 31.58
N THR A 36 6.24 -10.92 32.28
CA THR A 36 4.91 -10.86 31.65
C THR A 36 4.76 -9.63 30.76
N MET A 37 5.35 -8.49 31.15
CA MET A 37 5.32 -7.26 30.36
C MET A 37 6.08 -7.38 29.04
N GLU A 38 7.21 -8.09 29.02
CA GLU A 38 7.97 -8.34 27.78
C GLU A 38 7.19 -9.26 26.83
N ILE A 39 6.60 -10.35 27.35
CA ILE A 39 5.77 -11.25 26.54
C ILE A 39 4.58 -10.50 25.94
N LEU A 40 3.89 -9.67 26.75
CA LEU A 40 2.79 -8.84 26.28
C LEU A 40 3.26 -7.83 25.22
N THR A 41 4.45 -7.25 25.38
CA THR A 41 5.04 -6.34 24.41
C THR A 41 5.30 -7.03 23.08
N ASP A 42 5.85 -8.25 23.10
CA ASP A 42 6.08 -9.04 21.89
C ASP A 42 4.78 -9.36 21.16
N LEU A 43 3.74 -9.74 21.90
CA LEU A 43 2.41 -9.98 21.38
C LEU A 43 1.81 -8.73 20.73
N LEU A 44 1.88 -7.57 21.38
CA LEU A 44 1.39 -6.30 20.84
C LEU A 44 2.17 -5.88 19.58
N ARG A 45 3.49 -6.09 19.56
CA ARG A 45 4.33 -5.84 18.37
C ARG A 45 3.95 -6.75 17.21
N ALA A 46 3.64 -8.02 17.48
CA ALA A 46 3.17 -8.96 16.47
C ALA A 46 1.82 -8.50 15.87
N GLU A 47 0.89 -8.00 16.68
CA GLU A 47 -0.36 -7.43 16.18
C GLU A 47 -0.14 -6.16 15.35
N ALA A 48 0.68 -5.23 15.83
CA ALA A 48 0.99 -4.01 15.10
C ALA A 48 1.59 -4.32 13.72
N THR A 49 2.59 -5.20 13.68
CA THR A 49 3.23 -5.67 12.44
C THR A 49 2.22 -6.32 11.51
N HIS A 50 1.34 -7.17 12.05
CA HIS A 50 0.31 -7.84 11.26
C HIS A 50 -0.69 -6.84 10.65
N ARG A 51 -1.13 -5.84 11.43
CA ARG A 51 -2.04 -4.78 10.95
C ARG A 51 -1.39 -3.90 9.89
N ASP A 52 -0.13 -3.52 10.08
CA ASP A 52 0.61 -2.71 9.10
C ASP A 52 0.74 -3.46 7.77
N ALA A 53 1.14 -4.73 7.82
CA ALA A 53 1.24 -5.57 6.64
C ALA A 53 -0.14 -5.77 5.96
N ALA A 54 -1.21 -5.97 6.74
CA ALA A 54 -2.57 -6.08 6.20
C ALA A 54 -3.03 -4.77 5.54
N SER A 55 -2.72 -3.63 6.15
CA SER A 55 -3.05 -2.30 5.62
C SER A 55 -2.29 -2.00 4.33
N ILE A 56 -1.00 -2.36 4.25
CA ILE A 56 -0.22 -2.25 2.99
C ILE A 56 -0.83 -3.13 1.91
N ARG A 57 -1.12 -4.42 2.21
CA ARG A 57 -1.77 -5.33 1.24
C ARG A 57 -3.10 -4.78 0.72
N TYR A 58 -3.94 -4.28 1.63
CA TYR A 58 -5.21 -3.66 1.26
C TYR A 58 -5.02 -2.46 0.32
N ARG A 59 -4.09 -1.54 0.66
CA ARG A 59 -3.80 -0.37 -0.17
C ARG A 59 -3.20 -0.77 -1.53
N MET A 60 -2.35 -1.78 -1.59
CA MET A 60 -1.79 -2.32 -2.84
C MET A 60 -2.91 -2.87 -3.75
N THR A 61 -3.87 -3.61 -3.21
CA THR A 61 -5.04 -4.06 -3.96
C THR A 61 -5.90 -2.89 -4.44
N ALA A 62 -6.11 -1.90 -3.57
CA ALA A 62 -6.89 -0.70 -3.89
C ALA A 62 -6.22 0.18 -4.97
N ALA A 63 -4.90 0.12 -5.10
CA ALA A 63 -4.14 0.87 -6.10
C ALA A 63 -4.37 0.39 -7.55
N ARG A 64 -4.93 -0.81 -7.74
CA ARG A 64 -5.29 -1.40 -9.04
C ARG A 64 -4.12 -1.42 -10.04
N LEU A 65 -2.92 -1.77 -9.56
CA LEU A 65 -1.75 -1.96 -10.41
C LEU A 65 -1.92 -3.21 -11.29
N PRO A 66 -1.67 -3.12 -12.61
CA PRO A 66 -1.79 -4.27 -13.51
C PRO A 66 -0.66 -5.30 -13.28
N VAL A 67 0.52 -4.81 -12.91
CA VAL A 67 1.71 -5.59 -12.57
C VAL A 67 2.51 -4.84 -11.51
N VAL A 68 3.46 -5.52 -10.87
CA VAL A 68 4.44 -4.87 -9.99
C VAL A 68 5.68 -4.51 -10.80
N LYS A 69 6.12 -3.26 -10.72
CA LYS A 69 7.37 -2.75 -11.28
C LYS A 69 8.06 -1.91 -10.22
N ASP A 70 9.38 -1.96 -10.20
CA ASP A 70 10.23 -1.19 -9.29
C ASP A 70 11.07 -0.22 -10.12
N LEU A 71 11.41 0.93 -9.55
CA LEU A 71 12.09 2.01 -10.27
C LEU A 71 13.53 1.60 -10.63
N GLU A 72 14.16 0.77 -9.81
CA GLU A 72 15.52 0.25 -9.99
C GLU A 72 15.69 -0.58 -11.28
N ARG A 73 14.58 -1.09 -11.84
CA ARG A 73 14.58 -1.83 -13.11
C ARG A 73 14.38 -0.93 -14.33
N PHE A 74 14.24 0.38 -14.14
CA PHE A 74 14.10 1.35 -15.21
C PHE A 74 15.48 1.93 -15.56
N SER A 75 15.89 1.85 -16.83
CA SER A 75 17.09 2.55 -17.31
C SER A 75 16.69 3.95 -17.79
N PHE A 76 17.31 4.96 -17.21
CA PHE A 76 17.19 6.35 -17.66
C PHE A 76 18.14 6.68 -18.82
N GLU A 77 19.13 5.81 -19.07
CA GLU A 77 20.12 6.00 -20.12
C GLU A 77 19.46 6.12 -21.49
N GLY A 78 19.83 7.15 -22.26
CA GLY A 78 19.27 7.41 -23.58
C GLY A 78 17.81 7.91 -23.58
N THR A 79 17.22 8.17 -22.42
CA THR A 79 15.87 8.76 -22.33
C THR A 79 15.94 10.27 -22.08
N PRO A 80 15.00 11.08 -22.61
CA PRO A 80 14.91 12.51 -22.30
C PRO A 80 14.26 12.78 -20.94
N ILE A 81 14.09 11.74 -20.10
CA ILE A 81 13.33 11.81 -18.85
C ILE A 81 14.22 12.42 -17.77
N ASN A 82 13.70 13.43 -17.07
CA ASN A 82 14.39 13.98 -15.90
C ASN A 82 14.36 12.97 -14.74
N GLU A 83 15.49 12.30 -14.51
CA GLU A 83 15.64 11.28 -13.46
C GLU A 83 15.43 11.85 -12.05
N GLU A 84 15.95 13.05 -11.76
CA GLU A 84 15.81 13.69 -10.44
C GLU A 84 14.33 13.94 -10.10
N LEU A 85 13.56 14.45 -11.07
CA LEU A 85 12.12 14.62 -10.91
C LEU A 85 11.41 13.29 -10.66
N ILE A 86 11.75 12.25 -11.42
CA ILE A 86 11.14 10.92 -11.24
C ILE A 86 11.45 10.34 -9.85
N ARG A 87 12.68 10.49 -9.36
CA ARG A 87 13.06 10.04 -8.01
C ARG A 87 12.31 10.81 -6.93
N SER A 88 12.18 12.14 -7.08
CA SER A 88 11.37 12.98 -6.19
C SER A 88 9.89 12.54 -6.16
N LEU A 89 9.29 12.30 -7.32
CA LEU A 89 7.93 11.79 -7.43
C LEU A 89 7.79 10.39 -6.83
N HIS A 90 8.78 9.52 -7.05
CA HIS A 90 8.82 8.18 -6.47
C HIS A 90 8.85 8.23 -4.94
N ASP A 91 9.57 9.19 -4.35
CA ASP A 91 9.58 9.42 -2.91
C ASP A 91 8.29 10.05 -2.37
N GLY A 92 7.39 10.49 -3.25
CA GLY A 92 6.06 10.97 -2.89
C GLY A 92 5.96 12.49 -2.75
N SER A 93 6.82 13.27 -3.40
CA SER A 93 6.80 14.75 -3.33
C SER A 93 5.48 15.39 -3.77
N PHE A 94 4.65 14.67 -4.53
CA PHE A 94 3.32 15.10 -4.97
C PHE A 94 2.22 14.88 -3.92
N LEU A 95 2.47 14.09 -2.87
CA LEU A 95 1.47 13.76 -1.84
C LEU A 95 1.17 14.95 -0.92
N PRO A 96 2.15 15.67 -0.32
CA PRO A 96 1.85 16.83 0.52
C PRO A 96 1.03 17.92 -0.20
N PRO A 97 1.35 18.32 -1.45
CA PRO A 97 0.55 19.31 -2.16
C PRO A 97 -0.73 18.74 -2.80
N ARG A 98 -1.04 17.44 -2.58
CA ARG A 98 -2.24 16.76 -3.10
C ARG A 98 -2.40 16.90 -4.62
N ARG A 99 -1.33 16.60 -5.37
CA ARG A 99 -1.33 16.69 -6.83
C ARG A 99 -1.46 15.31 -7.48
N ASN A 100 -2.06 15.28 -8.67
CA ASN A 100 -2.03 14.10 -9.53
C ASN A 100 -0.80 14.13 -10.44
N ILE A 101 -0.28 12.95 -10.76
CA ILE A 101 0.77 12.78 -11.77
C ILE A 101 0.11 12.33 -13.07
N VAL A 102 0.40 13.06 -14.16
CA VAL A 102 0.03 12.67 -15.52
C VAL A 102 1.32 12.54 -16.33
N LEU A 103 1.58 11.36 -16.88
CA LEU A 103 2.77 11.10 -17.70
C LEU A 103 2.40 11.18 -19.18
N VAL A 104 3.07 12.05 -19.93
CA VAL A 104 2.82 12.31 -21.36
C VAL A 104 4.09 12.03 -22.16
N GLY A 105 3.96 11.44 -23.35
CA GLY A 105 5.08 11.14 -24.25
C GLY A 105 4.82 9.99 -25.21
N GLY A 106 5.72 9.78 -26.18
CA GLY A 106 5.63 8.75 -27.22
C GLY A 106 5.47 7.32 -26.69
N THR A 107 5.00 6.40 -27.52
CA THR A 107 4.86 4.98 -27.15
C THR A 107 6.24 4.38 -26.78
N GLY A 108 6.26 3.41 -25.87
CA GLY A 108 7.50 2.73 -25.47
C GLY A 108 8.43 3.51 -24.51
N THR A 109 8.16 4.77 -24.17
CA THR A 109 9.04 5.60 -23.32
C THR A 109 9.01 5.28 -21.81
N GLY A 110 8.47 4.14 -21.40
CA GLY A 110 8.48 3.73 -19.99
C GLY A 110 7.44 4.37 -19.06
N LYS A 111 6.52 5.21 -19.56
CA LYS A 111 5.48 5.86 -18.73
C LYS A 111 4.71 4.89 -17.83
N THR A 112 4.25 3.77 -18.38
CA THR A 112 3.52 2.75 -17.62
C THR A 112 4.40 2.15 -16.52
N HIS A 113 5.69 1.90 -16.80
CA HIS A 113 6.63 1.41 -15.79
C HIS A 113 6.78 2.43 -14.66
N LEU A 114 7.05 3.69 -15.00
CA LEU A 114 7.25 4.76 -14.03
C LEU A 114 6.01 5.01 -13.16
N ALA A 115 4.83 5.08 -13.77
CA ALA A 115 3.56 5.23 -13.03
C ALA A 115 3.32 4.09 -12.04
N ILE A 116 3.59 2.84 -12.45
CA ILE A 116 3.46 1.68 -11.58
C ILE A 116 4.49 1.73 -10.44
N ALA A 117 5.75 2.01 -10.75
CA ALA A 117 6.82 2.05 -9.75
C ALA A 117 6.58 3.13 -8.69
N ILE A 118 6.23 4.35 -9.11
CA ILE A 118 5.89 5.46 -8.22
C ILE A 118 4.71 5.08 -7.33
N THR A 119 3.62 4.59 -7.93
CA THR A 119 2.40 4.20 -7.19
C THR A 119 2.68 3.08 -6.19
N ALA A 120 3.42 2.05 -6.60
CA ALA A 120 3.78 0.93 -5.72
C ALA A 120 4.62 1.40 -4.53
N ASN A 121 5.62 2.27 -4.75
CA ASN A 121 6.48 2.75 -3.68
C ASN A 121 5.72 3.60 -2.65
N VAL A 122 4.92 4.56 -3.09
CA VAL A 122 4.16 5.40 -2.15
C VAL A 122 3.15 4.58 -1.34
N VAL A 123 2.55 3.55 -1.94
CA VAL A 123 1.64 2.65 -1.24
C VAL A 123 2.37 1.78 -0.21
N ARG A 124 3.56 1.25 -0.55
CA ARG A 124 4.41 0.52 0.40
C ARG A 124 4.83 1.39 1.58
N ARG A 125 5.06 2.70 1.35
CA ARG A 125 5.33 3.71 2.38
C ARG A 125 4.09 4.17 3.17
N GLY A 126 2.93 3.61 2.85
CA GLY A 126 1.70 3.84 3.60
C GLY A 126 0.79 4.94 3.04
N ALA A 127 1.10 5.53 1.90
CA ALA A 127 0.17 6.43 1.23
C ALA A 127 -1.00 5.67 0.59
N ARG A 128 -2.11 6.37 0.35
CA ARG A 128 -3.17 5.90 -0.53
C ARG A 128 -2.92 6.47 -1.91
N ALA A 129 -2.73 5.62 -2.90
CA ALA A 129 -2.59 6.03 -4.30
C ALA A 129 -3.34 5.06 -5.20
N ARG A 130 -3.66 5.51 -6.41
CA ARG A 130 -4.37 4.71 -7.40
C ARG A 130 -3.80 4.96 -8.79
N TYR A 131 -3.53 3.88 -9.49
CA TYR A 131 -3.14 3.90 -10.89
C TYR A 131 -4.38 3.92 -11.78
N PHE A 132 -4.30 4.69 -12.85
CA PHE A 132 -5.29 4.70 -13.92
C PHE A 132 -4.57 4.65 -15.27
N ASN A 133 -5.01 3.75 -16.15
CA ASN A 133 -4.81 3.94 -17.58
C ASN A 133 -5.74 5.08 -18.02
N THR A 134 -5.24 5.99 -18.85
CA THR A 134 -6.02 7.12 -19.39
C THR A 134 -7.30 6.66 -20.08
N VAL A 135 -7.23 5.58 -20.88
CA VAL A 135 -8.41 5.03 -21.57
C VAL A 135 -9.46 4.56 -20.54
N ASP A 136 -9.04 3.73 -19.59
CA ASP A 136 -9.93 3.21 -18.54
C ASP A 136 -10.51 4.34 -17.66
N LEU A 137 -9.75 5.42 -17.46
CA LEU A 137 -10.20 6.59 -16.70
C LEU A 137 -11.30 7.33 -17.43
N VAL A 138 -11.08 7.63 -18.72
CA VAL A 138 -12.07 8.33 -19.56
C VAL A 138 -13.34 7.51 -19.66
N THR A 139 -13.23 6.21 -19.98
CA THR A 139 -14.40 5.32 -20.07
C THR A 139 -15.20 5.29 -18.75
N ARG A 140 -14.52 5.31 -17.60
CA ARG A 140 -15.21 5.39 -16.30
C ARG A 140 -15.90 6.72 -16.06
N LEU A 141 -15.28 7.84 -16.42
CA LEU A 141 -15.86 9.17 -16.27
C LEU A 141 -17.10 9.34 -17.18
N GLU A 142 -17.03 8.84 -18.41
CA GLU A 142 -18.16 8.82 -19.34
C GLU A 142 -19.30 7.94 -18.81
N GLU A 143 -18.98 6.75 -18.29
CA GLU A 143 -19.98 5.85 -17.71
C GLU A 143 -20.67 6.45 -16.49
N GLU A 144 -19.93 7.07 -15.56
CA GLU A 144 -20.52 7.79 -14.42
C GLU A 144 -21.48 8.89 -14.87
N THR A 145 -21.10 9.62 -15.90
CA THR A 145 -21.93 10.68 -16.48
C THR A 145 -23.21 10.10 -17.08
N ARG A 146 -23.10 8.99 -17.83
CA ARG A 146 -24.22 8.31 -18.48
C ARG A 146 -25.28 7.80 -17.48
N ILE A 147 -24.85 7.28 -16.32
CA ILE A 147 -25.76 6.77 -15.29
C ILE A 147 -26.29 7.85 -14.32
N GLY A 148 -26.04 9.14 -14.62
CA GLY A 148 -26.49 10.26 -13.80
C GLY A 148 -25.74 10.42 -12.47
N LYS A 149 -24.57 9.78 -12.31
CA LYS A 149 -23.70 9.88 -11.12
C LYS A 149 -22.40 10.63 -11.38
N GLY A 150 -22.39 11.46 -12.44
CA GLY A 150 -21.23 12.23 -12.86
C GLY A 150 -20.65 13.05 -11.71
N GLY A 151 -19.31 13.07 -11.63
CA GLY A 151 -18.57 13.90 -10.68
C GLY A 151 -18.05 13.17 -9.44
N THR A 152 -18.46 11.93 -9.17
CA THR A 152 -17.93 11.17 -8.03
C THR A 152 -16.44 10.89 -8.19
N LEU A 153 -16.04 10.34 -9.34
CA LEU A 153 -14.64 10.06 -9.64
C LEU A 153 -13.83 11.35 -9.82
N ALA A 154 -14.40 12.38 -10.46
CA ALA A 154 -13.74 13.68 -10.58
C ALA A 154 -13.44 14.32 -9.21
N ALA A 155 -14.40 14.24 -8.27
CA ALA A 155 -14.22 14.71 -6.90
C ALA A 155 -13.23 13.86 -6.09
N GLN A 156 -13.02 12.59 -6.46
CA GLN A 156 -11.96 11.77 -5.85
C GLN A 156 -10.57 12.16 -6.35
N LEU A 157 -10.46 12.57 -7.61
CA LEU A 157 -9.20 13.02 -8.21
C LEU A 157 -8.77 14.41 -7.71
N SER A 158 -9.68 15.21 -7.16
CA SER A 158 -9.37 16.56 -6.66
C SER A 158 -9.02 16.63 -5.18
N ARG A 159 -8.99 15.49 -4.47
CA ARG A 159 -8.74 15.41 -3.02
C ARG A 159 -7.30 15.02 -2.70
#